data_AF-A0A925X9P2-F1
#
_entry.id   AF-A0A925X9P2-F1
#
_cell.length_a   1.000
_cell.length_b   1.000
_cell.length_c   1.000
_cell.angle_alpha   90.00
_cell.angle_beta   90.00
_cell.angle_gamma   90.00
#
_symmetry.space_group_name_H-M   'P 1'
#
loop_
_entity.id
_entity.type
_entity.pdbx_description
1 polymer ?
#
loop_
_entity_poly.entity_id
_entity_poly.type
_entity_poly.pdbx_seq_one_letter_code
_entity_poly.pdbx_strand_id
1 'polypeptide(L)'
;MKYIFDLHTTMMQRNLILIYEGEFTQEITKSVLAMAERNMDSMGEEMGIKRKVFNVMVECLQNIVKHADDIDPTDKLRHNAIFMIGKGETEYVVTSGNPIAKDKIQMLSAKLDQINSLDKEGLKNLY
;
A
#
# COMPACT_ATOMS: atom_id res chain seq x y z
N MET A 1 14.14 14.24 19.63
CA MET A 1 12.85 14.83 19.21
C MET A 1 12.84 15.36 17.79
N LYS A 2 13.92 15.96 17.25
CA LYS A 2 13.98 16.49 15.88
C LYS A 2 13.48 15.50 14.80
N TYR A 3 13.92 14.25 14.86
CA TYR A 3 13.49 13.20 13.91
C TYR A 3 11.96 13.01 13.84
N ILE A 4 11.28 12.94 14.99
CA ILE A 4 9.82 12.74 15.03
C ILE A 4 9.09 13.97 14.47
N PHE A 5 9.61 15.17 14.75
CA PHE A 5 9.07 16.40 14.20
C PHE A 5 9.26 16.49 12.68
N ASP A 6 10.43 16.09 12.18
CA ASP A 6 10.75 16.07 10.74
C ASP A 6 9.86 15.05 10.01
N LEU A 7 9.66 13.86 10.61
CA LEU A 7 8.74 12.84 10.08
C LEU A 7 7.31 13.36 10.03
N HIS A 8 6.82 13.96 11.13
CA HIS A 8 5.48 14.54 11.18
C HIS A 8 5.31 15.64 10.13
N THR A 9 6.29 16.52 9.98
CA THR A 9 6.28 17.58 8.97
C THR A 9 6.25 16.99 7.56
N THR A 10 7.01 15.94 7.30
CA THR A 10 7.01 15.23 6.01
C THR A 10 5.66 14.60 5.73
N MET A 11 5.02 13.98 6.74
CA MET A 11 3.67 13.42 6.61
C MET A 11 2.65 14.49 6.24
N MET A 12 2.70 15.65 6.90
CA MET A 12 1.82 16.78 6.59
C MET A 12 2.07 17.32 5.17
N GLN A 13 3.33 17.53 4.79
CA GLN A 13 3.70 18.05 3.46
C GLN A 13 3.27 17.13 2.31
N ARG A 14 3.28 15.81 2.54
CA ARG A 14 2.89 14.79 1.56
C ARG A 14 1.42 14.37 1.70
N ASN A 15 0.65 15.03 2.57
CA ASN A 15 -0.75 14.70 2.89
C ASN A 15 -0.96 13.21 3.19
N LEU A 16 -0.05 12.62 3.97
CA LEU A 16 -0.09 11.22 4.36
C LEU A 16 -1.13 11.04 5.47
N ILE A 17 -2.08 10.15 5.21
CA ILE A 17 -3.16 9.80 6.15
C ILE A 17 -2.66 8.73 7.12
N LEU A 18 -1.95 7.72 6.60
CA LEU A 18 -1.47 6.60 7.40
C LEU A 18 -0.16 6.08 6.80
N ILE A 19 0.78 5.75 7.69
CA ILE A 19 1.98 4.97 7.39
C ILE A 19 2.05 3.85 8.42
N TYR A 20 2.28 2.63 7.95
CA TYR A 20 2.61 1.48 8.79
C TYR A 20 3.84 0.80 8.22
N GLU A 21 4.84 0.58 9.07
CA GLU A 21 6.01 -0.24 8.76
C GLU A 21 6.08 -1.38 9.79
N GLY A 22 6.14 -2.62 9.32
CA GLY A 22 6.22 -3.78 10.18
C GLY A 22 5.68 -5.05 9.54
N GLU A 23 5.41 -6.04 10.37
CA GLU A 23 4.83 -7.32 9.98
C GLU A 23 3.31 -7.20 9.82
N PHE A 24 2.78 -7.69 8.69
CA PHE A 24 1.35 -7.68 8.43
C PHE A 24 0.71 -9.01 8.82
N THR A 25 0.14 -9.05 10.03
CA THR A 25 -0.79 -10.12 10.42
C THR A 25 -2.20 -9.81 9.92
N GLN A 26 -3.11 -10.79 10.00
CA GLN A 26 -4.53 -10.56 9.68
C GLN A 26 -5.16 -9.46 10.57
N GLU A 27 -4.75 -9.36 11.83
CA GLU A 27 -5.27 -8.37 12.77
C GLU A 27 -4.76 -6.96 12.45
N ILE A 28 -3.47 -6.83 12.14
CA ILE A 28 -2.87 -5.57 11.69
C ILE A 28 -3.52 -5.11 10.38
N THR A 29 -3.71 -6.02 9.44
CA THR A 29 -4.37 -5.74 8.15
C THR A 29 -5.77 -5.14 8.37
N LYS A 30 -6.59 -5.76 9.23
CA LYS A 30 -7.92 -5.24 9.58
C LYS A 30 -7.85 -3.87 10.26
N SER A 31 -6.88 -3.68 11.14
CA SER A 31 -6.68 -2.42 11.88
C SER A 31 -6.29 -1.28 10.93
N VAL A 32 -5.37 -1.52 10.01
CA VAL A 32 -4.94 -0.53 8.98
C VAL A 32 -6.10 -0.15 8.08
N LEU A 33 -6.89 -1.12 7.61
CA LEU A 33 -8.09 -0.87 6.80
C LEU A 33 -9.12 -0.02 7.56
N ALA A 34 -9.43 -0.40 8.80
CA ALA A 34 -10.38 0.34 9.63
C ALA A 34 -9.89 1.78 9.94
N MET A 35 -8.59 1.98 10.13
CA MET A 35 -8.02 3.31 10.36
C MET A 35 -8.13 4.20 9.11
N ALA A 36 -7.84 3.65 7.93
CA ALA A 36 -7.98 4.39 6.68
C ALA A 36 -9.44 4.74 6.36
N GLU A 37 -10.37 3.79 6.58
CA GLU A 37 -11.81 4.01 6.40
C GLU A 37 -12.32 5.15 7.30
N ARG A 38 -11.99 5.11 8.60
CA ARG A 38 -12.37 6.17 9.54
C ARG A 38 -11.81 7.54 9.15
N ASN A 39 -10.59 7.59 8.60
CA ASN A 39 -10.01 8.84 8.09
C ASN A 39 -10.75 9.35 6.86
N MET A 40 -11.10 8.49 5.91
CA MET A 40 -11.89 8.91 4.75
C MET A 40 -13.29 9.38 5.15
N ASP A 41 -13.90 8.74 6.15
CA ASP A 41 -15.18 9.17 6.71
C ASP A 41 -15.10 10.54 7.40
N SER A 42 -14.07 10.78 8.20
CA SER A 42 -13.90 12.07 8.90
C SER A 42 -13.63 13.23 7.93
N MET A 43 -13.04 12.95 6.77
CA MET A 43 -12.83 13.91 5.68
C MET A 43 -14.09 14.15 4.82
N GLY A 44 -15.18 13.40 5.05
CA GLY A 44 -16.41 13.52 4.27
C GLY A 44 -16.28 13.00 2.83
N GLU A 45 -15.42 12.00 2.60
CA GLU A 45 -15.16 11.46 1.27
C GLU A 45 -16.38 10.76 0.66
N GLU A 46 -16.55 10.89 -0.66
CA GLU A 46 -17.66 10.27 -1.38
C GLU A 46 -17.60 8.73 -1.28
N MET A 47 -18.75 8.09 -1.04
CA MET A 47 -18.86 6.63 -0.91
C MET A 47 -18.26 5.86 -2.10
N GLY A 48 -18.42 6.38 -3.33
CA GLY A 48 -17.85 5.77 -4.52
C GLY A 48 -16.32 5.76 -4.53
N ILE A 49 -15.70 6.86 -4.08
CA ILE A 49 -14.24 6.99 -3.96
C ILE A 49 -13.73 6.09 -2.83
N LYS A 50 -14.37 6.15 -1.66
CA LYS A 50 -14.02 5.30 -0.50
C LYS A 50 -13.97 3.83 -0.88
N ARG A 51 -15.01 3.32 -1.57
CA ARG A 51 -15.05 1.92 -1.99
C ARG A 51 -13.92 1.54 -2.96
N LYS A 52 -13.57 2.44 -3.90
CA LYS A 52 -12.46 2.21 -4.83
C LYS A 52 -11.12 2.14 -4.09
N VAL A 53 -10.86 3.11 -3.23
CA VAL A 53 -9.62 3.17 -2.43
C VAL A 53 -9.53 1.94 -1.53
N PHE A 54 -10.60 1.60 -0.82
CA PHE A 54 -10.65 0.43 0.06
C PHE A 54 -10.34 -0.88 -0.67
N ASN A 55 -10.90 -1.09 -1.86
CA ASN A 55 -10.61 -2.27 -2.68
C ASN A 55 -9.13 -2.35 -3.05
N VAL A 56 -8.52 -1.23 -3.49
CA VAL A 56 -7.08 -1.18 -3.80
C VAL A 56 -6.24 -1.50 -2.57
N MET A 57 -6.60 -0.94 -1.41
CA MET A 57 -5.92 -1.22 -0.16
C MET A 57 -5.96 -2.70 0.21
N VAL A 58 -7.13 -3.36 0.09
CA VAL A 58 -7.28 -4.78 0.38
C VAL A 58 -6.36 -5.63 -0.50
N GLU A 59 -6.33 -5.39 -1.81
CA GLU A 59 -5.46 -6.13 -2.74
C GLU A 59 -3.97 -5.90 -2.44
N CYS A 60 -3.56 -4.66 -2.17
CA CYS A 60 -2.19 -4.33 -1.78
C CYS A 60 -1.76 -5.05 -0.48
N LEU A 61 -2.63 -5.06 0.53
CA LEU A 61 -2.34 -5.72 1.81
C LEU A 61 -2.33 -7.24 1.66
N GLN A 62 -3.24 -7.80 0.87
CA GLN A 62 -3.22 -9.23 0.54
C GLN A 62 -1.95 -9.63 -0.21
N ASN A 63 -1.46 -8.79 -1.13
CA ASN A 63 -0.20 -9.01 -1.82
C ASN A 63 0.99 -9.02 -0.84
N ILE A 64 1.03 -8.08 0.12
CA ILE A 64 2.05 -8.08 1.17
C ILE A 64 2.02 -9.40 1.95
N VAL A 65 0.85 -9.80 2.46
CA VAL A 65 0.71 -11.01 3.28
C VAL A 65 1.07 -12.26 2.49
N LYS A 66 0.59 -12.39 1.25
CA LYS A 66 0.83 -13.56 0.39
C LYS A 66 2.31 -13.74 0.05
N HIS A 67 3.06 -12.65 -0.07
CA HIS A 67 4.46 -12.68 -0.48
C HIS A 67 5.45 -12.52 0.68
N ALA A 68 4.96 -12.44 1.92
CA ALA A 68 5.80 -12.40 3.12
C ALA A 68 6.53 -13.73 3.36
N ASP A 69 5.90 -14.87 3.02
CA ASP A 69 6.43 -16.22 3.26
C ASP A 69 7.62 -16.61 2.34
N ASP A 70 7.91 -15.80 1.32
CA ASP A 70 9.00 -16.05 0.36
C ASP A 70 10.40 -15.67 0.93
N ILE A 71 10.47 -15.24 2.20
CA ILE A 71 11.65 -14.70 2.86
C ILE A 71 12.09 -15.66 3.96
N ASP A 72 13.41 -15.85 4.10
CA ASP A 72 13.98 -16.70 5.16
C ASP A 72 13.50 -16.24 6.55
N PRO A 73 12.77 -17.08 7.30
CA PRO A 73 12.21 -16.75 8.63
C PRO A 73 13.25 -16.30 9.66
N THR A 74 14.54 -16.58 9.42
CA THR A 74 15.62 -16.21 10.32
C THR A 74 16.06 -14.75 10.17
N ASP A 75 15.70 -14.08 9.06
CA ASP A 75 16.06 -12.67 8.80
C ASP A 75 14.91 -11.71 9.14
N LYS A 76 14.76 -11.39 10.43
CA LYS A 76 13.68 -10.52 10.94
C LYS A 76 13.62 -9.13 10.31
N LEU A 77 14.75 -8.58 9.83
CA LEU A 77 14.77 -7.25 9.20
C LEU A 77 14.13 -7.27 7.80
N ARG A 78 14.07 -8.43 7.15
CA ARG A 78 13.46 -8.59 5.82
C ARG A 78 11.96 -8.86 5.86
N HIS A 79 11.35 -8.99 7.02
CA HIS A 79 9.90 -9.22 7.14
C HIS A 79 9.09 -7.92 7.23
N ASN A 80 9.76 -6.77 7.37
CA ASN A 80 9.08 -5.49 7.44
C ASN A 80 8.61 -5.08 6.05
N ALA A 81 7.30 -5.05 5.88
CA ALA A 81 6.67 -4.36 4.77
C ALA A 81 6.29 -2.93 5.21
N ILE A 82 6.16 -2.05 4.22
CA ILE A 82 5.67 -0.70 4.40
C ILE A 82 4.37 -0.53 3.63
N PHE A 83 3.39 0.10 4.27
CA PHE A 83 2.14 0.50 3.66
C PHE A 83 1.85 1.96 3.98
N MET A 84 1.43 2.70 2.98
CA MET A 84 1.14 4.11 3.09
C MET A 84 -0.09 4.47 2.28
N ILE A 85 -0.90 5.36 2.83
CA ILE A 85 -1.98 6.02 2.10
C ILE A 85 -1.87 7.53 2.33
N GLY A 86 -1.98 8.29 1.25
CA GLY A 86 -2.07 9.74 1.27
C GLY A 86 -3.18 10.23 0.35
N LYS A 87 -3.55 11.50 0.52
CA LYS A 87 -4.57 12.17 -0.29
C LYS A 87 -3.98 13.45 -0.89
N GLY A 88 -3.80 13.46 -2.21
CA GLY A 88 -3.51 14.68 -2.97
C GLY A 88 -4.75 15.56 -3.11
N GLU A 89 -4.67 16.61 -3.93
CA GLU A 89 -5.80 17.52 -4.14
C GLU A 89 -7.02 16.81 -4.77
N THR A 90 -6.78 15.90 -5.70
CA THR A 90 -7.82 15.22 -6.49
C THR A 90 -7.73 13.70 -6.48
N GLU A 91 -6.75 13.13 -5.76
CA GLU A 91 -6.43 11.71 -5.86
C GLU A 91 -6.01 11.12 -4.52
N TYR A 92 -6.19 9.80 -4.39
CA TYR A 92 -5.57 9.01 -3.32
C TYR A 92 -4.36 8.28 -3.87
N VAL A 93 -3.30 8.27 -3.08
CA VAL A 93 -2.07 7.53 -3.39
C VAL A 93 -1.94 6.42 -2.36
N VAL A 94 -2.01 5.17 -2.83
CA VAL A 94 -1.76 3.97 -2.02
C VAL A 94 -0.39 3.42 -2.42
N THR A 95 0.46 3.15 -1.44
CA THR A 95 1.80 2.60 -1.66
C THR A 95 2.00 1.40 -0.75
N SER A 96 2.43 0.29 -1.33
CA SER A 96 2.84 -0.92 -0.62
C SER A 96 4.25 -1.31 -1.04
N GLY A 97 5.07 -1.76 -0.11
CA GLY A 97 6.39 -2.29 -0.40
C GLY A 97 6.75 -3.42 0.56
N ASN A 98 7.25 -4.52 0.04
CA ASN A 98 7.78 -5.63 0.82
C ASN A 98 9.08 -6.13 0.16
N PRO A 99 10.04 -6.66 0.92
CA PRO A 99 11.24 -7.22 0.32
C PRO A 99 10.90 -8.43 -0.56
N ILE A 100 11.65 -8.58 -1.66
CA ILE A 100 11.51 -9.71 -2.58
C ILE A 100 12.89 -10.27 -2.93
N ALA A 101 12.94 -11.54 -3.29
CA ALA A 101 14.16 -12.16 -3.80
C ALA A 101 14.60 -11.50 -5.13
N LYS A 102 15.92 -11.32 -5.32
CA LYS A 102 16.46 -10.55 -6.44
C LYS A 102 16.13 -11.15 -7.81
N ASP A 103 16.01 -12.47 -7.88
CA ASP A 103 15.61 -13.23 -9.06
C ASP A 103 14.15 -12.97 -9.47
N LYS A 104 13.27 -12.60 -8.53
CA LYS A 104 11.87 -12.23 -8.81
C LYS A 104 11.72 -10.80 -9.37
N ILE A 105 12.74 -9.94 -9.25
CA ILE A 105 12.67 -8.53 -9.69
C ILE A 105 12.31 -8.42 -11.17
N GLN A 106 13.03 -9.13 -12.05
CA GLN A 106 12.83 -9.02 -13.50
C GLN A 106 11.40 -9.42 -13.90
N MET A 107 10.89 -10.51 -13.32
CA MET A 107 9.55 -11.01 -13.61
C MET A 107 8.46 -10.05 -13.11
N LEU A 108 8.63 -9.47 -11.92
CA LEU A 108 7.69 -8.49 -11.37
C LEU A 108 7.70 -7.19 -12.19
N SER A 109 8.88 -6.66 -12.52
CA SER A 109 9.02 -5.47 -13.35
C SER A 109 8.35 -5.64 -14.71
N ALA A 110 8.60 -6.76 -15.40
CA ALA A 110 7.98 -7.03 -16.69
C ALA A 110 6.44 -7.07 -16.64
N LYS A 111 5.87 -7.64 -15.56
CA LYS A 111 4.41 -7.64 -15.35
C LYS A 111 3.86 -6.24 -15.10
N LEU A 112 4.53 -5.44 -14.28
CA LEU A 112 4.12 -4.06 -14.00
C LEU A 112 4.22 -3.20 -15.26
N ASP A 113 5.30 -3.32 -16.03
CA ASP A 113 5.49 -2.59 -17.28
C ASP A 113 4.41 -2.96 -18.31
N GLN A 114 4.06 -4.25 -18.43
CA GLN A 114 2.96 -4.68 -19.28
C GLN A 114 1.64 -4.04 -18.85
N ILE A 115 1.27 -4.14 -17.57
CA ILE A 115 0.01 -3.57 -17.05
C ILE A 115 -0.05 -2.05 -17.29
N ASN A 116 1.04 -1.33 -17.02
CA ASN A 116 1.12 0.12 -17.19
C ASN A 116 1.07 0.57 -18.66
N SER A 117 1.38 -0.34 -19.61
CA SER A 117 1.29 -0.06 -21.04
C SER A 117 -0.12 -0.23 -21.63
N LEU A 118 -1.03 -0.88 -20.89
CA LEU A 118 -2.39 -1.17 -21.36
C LEU A 118 -3.35 -0.03 -21.04
N ASP A 119 -4.27 0.22 -21.96
CA ASP A 119 -5.43 1.07 -21.69
C ASP A 119 -6.54 0.28 -20.98
N LYS A 120 -7.68 0.94 -20.74
CA LYS A 120 -8.82 0.32 -20.06
C LYS A 120 -9.36 -0.92 -20.76
N GLU A 121 -9.35 -0.96 -22.09
CA GLU A 121 -9.82 -2.12 -22.86
C GLU A 121 -8.79 -3.25 -22.81
N GLY A 122 -7.51 -2.91 -22.97
CA GLY A 122 -6.39 -3.85 -22.82
C GLY A 122 -6.37 -4.53 -21.46
N LEU A 123 -6.58 -3.78 -20.38
CA LEU A 123 -6.66 -4.33 -19.02
C LEU A 123 -7.85 -5.30 -18.86
N LYS A 124 -8.99 -4.99 -19.47
CA LYS A 124 -10.19 -5.86 -19.44
C LYS A 124 -10.03 -7.12 -20.30
N ASN A 125 -9.21 -7.10 -21.33
CA ASN A 125 -8.93 -8.31 -22.11
C ASN A 125 -7.95 -9.25 -21.40
N LEU A 126 -7.13 -8.71 -20.49
CA LEU A 126 -6.18 -9.48 -19.69
C LEU A 126 -6.83 -10.19 -18.49
N TYR A 127 -7.99 -9.70 -18.01
CA TYR A 127 -8.72 -10.18 -16.81
C TYR A 127 -10.23 -10.20 -17.02
#